data_AF-A0AAD7FQ67-F1
#
_entry.id   AF-A0AAD7FQ67-F1
#
_cell.length_a   1.000
_cell.length_b   1.000
_cell.length_c   1.000
_cell.angle_alpha   90.00
_cell.angle_beta   90.00
_cell.angle_gamma   90.00
#
_symmetry.space_group_name_H-M   'P 1'
#
loop_
_entity.id
_entity.type
_entity.pdbx_description
1 polymer ?
#
loop_
_entity_poly.entity_id
_entity_poly.type
_entity_poly.pdbx_seq_one_letter_code
_entity_poly.pdbx_strand_id
1 'polypeptide(L)'
;MSLPSFPPEKWTDSPYIVARTMKSSFGLGALCGLPLYAAIALKRRVFSVERLLNVSTLSGIGASAAGGVAAYSQNRLSDPSTLRQRRMELVYSANQRREDDFGTIGAILGLVLFPAVFYTRAGLLDLTLGGGSLGYAGGYFTHRVQNLLGNSADKVPEPEVPADDPRLQRR
;
A
#
# COMPACT_ATOMS: atom_id res chain seq x y z
N MET A 1 -7.32 9.88 -34.21
CA MET A 1 -7.61 9.53 -32.81
C MET A 1 -6.69 10.37 -31.94
N SER A 2 -7.15 11.54 -31.51
CA SER A 2 -6.38 12.48 -30.69
C SER A 2 -6.29 11.92 -29.27
N LEU A 3 -5.07 11.79 -28.74
CA LEU A 3 -4.88 11.45 -27.33
C LEU A 3 -5.48 12.57 -26.49
N PRO A 4 -6.38 12.28 -25.54
CA PRO A 4 -6.95 13.30 -24.67
C PRO A 4 -5.83 13.91 -23.81
N SER A 5 -5.54 15.19 -24.04
CA SER A 5 -4.50 15.94 -23.35
C SER A 5 -4.98 16.34 -21.95
N PHE A 6 -4.23 15.94 -20.93
CA PHE A 6 -4.40 16.50 -19.60
C PHE A 6 -3.78 17.91 -19.55
N PRO A 7 -4.37 18.87 -18.82
CA PRO A 7 -3.71 20.13 -18.52
C PRO A 7 -2.37 19.88 -17.78
N PRO A 8 -1.33 20.70 -18.03
CA PRO A 8 0.07 20.45 -17.63
C PRO A 8 0.25 20.19 -16.12
N GLU A 9 -0.51 20.89 -15.28
CA GLU A 9 -0.57 20.74 -13.82
C GLU A 9 -1.03 19.36 -13.32
N LYS A 10 -1.85 18.61 -14.07
CA LYS A 10 -2.32 17.28 -13.64
C LYS A 10 -1.27 16.19 -13.82
N TRP A 11 -0.25 16.41 -14.67
CA TRP A 11 0.79 15.43 -14.98
C TRP A 11 1.77 15.20 -13.84
N THR A 12 1.94 16.19 -12.95
CA THR A 12 2.83 16.04 -11.79
C THR A 12 2.12 15.43 -10.59
N ASP A 13 0.83 15.73 -10.41
CA ASP A 13 0.12 15.36 -9.18
C ASP A 13 -0.61 14.01 -9.30
N SER A 14 -1.15 13.69 -10.48
CA SER A 14 -1.85 12.42 -10.74
C SER A 14 -0.97 11.17 -10.56
N PRO A 15 0.27 11.07 -11.09
CA PRO A 15 1.03 9.82 -10.99
C PRO A 15 1.39 9.47 -9.55
N TYR A 16 1.62 10.46 -8.68
CA TYR A 16 1.87 10.23 -7.26
C TYR A 16 0.66 9.62 -6.56
N ILE A 17 -0.53 10.18 -6.79
CA ILE A 17 -1.79 9.69 -6.22
C ILE A 17 -2.10 8.28 -6.73
N VAL A 18 -1.91 8.03 -8.03
CA VAL A 18 -2.10 6.71 -8.64
C VAL A 18 -1.15 5.69 -8.05
N ALA A 19 0.15 5.97 -8.02
CA ALA A 19 1.16 5.06 -7.48
C ALA A 19 0.88 4.73 -6.00
N ARG A 20 0.46 5.72 -5.21
CA ARG A 20 0.07 5.50 -3.81
C ARG A 20 -1.15 4.60 -3.70
N THR A 21 -2.17 4.84 -4.53
CA THR A 21 -3.40 4.03 -4.51
C THR A 21 -3.09 2.59 -4.89
N MET A 22 -2.24 2.37 -5.90
CA MET A 22 -1.76 1.05 -6.30
C MET A 22 -1.11 0.29 -5.14
N LYS A 23 -0.20 0.92 -4.38
CA LYS A 23 0.44 0.29 -3.21
C LYS A 23 -0.55 -0.08 -2.11
N SER A 24 -1.47 0.83 -1.77
CA SER A 24 -2.52 0.57 -0.78
C SER A 24 -3.43 -0.58 -1.22
N SER A 25 -3.85 -0.56 -2.48
CA SER A 25 -4.68 -1.62 -3.06
C SER A 25 -3.94 -2.95 -3.15
N PHE A 26 -2.63 -2.95 -3.38
CA PHE A 26 -1.80 -4.16 -3.33
C PHE A 26 -1.86 -4.82 -1.95
N GLY A 27 -1.59 -4.05 -0.88
CA GLY A 27 -1.62 -4.57 0.50
C GLY A 27 -2.98 -5.16 0.87
N LEU A 28 -4.06 -4.44 0.54
CA LEU A 28 -5.44 -4.91 0.76
C LEU A 28 -5.76 -6.16 -0.07
N GLY A 29 -5.40 -6.16 -1.36
CA GLY A 29 -5.64 -7.28 -2.26
C GLY A 29 -4.91 -8.55 -1.83
N ALA A 30 -3.64 -8.41 -1.42
CA ALA A 30 -2.84 -9.53 -0.93
C ALA A 30 -3.43 -10.14 0.35
N LEU A 31 -3.92 -9.29 1.26
CA LEU A 31 -4.61 -9.76 2.47
C LEU A 31 -5.94 -10.46 2.14
N CYS A 32 -6.74 -9.90 1.24
CA CYS A 32 -8.00 -10.51 0.76
C CYS A 32 -7.78 -11.83 0.00
N GLY A 33 -6.59 -12.07 -0.52
CA GLY A 33 -6.22 -13.35 -1.14
C GLY A 33 -6.24 -14.52 -0.15
N LEU A 34 -5.94 -14.28 1.13
CA LEU A 34 -5.95 -15.29 2.18
C LEU A 34 -7.35 -15.90 2.42
N PRO A 35 -8.40 -15.12 2.75
CA PRO A 35 -9.74 -15.68 2.95
C PRO A 35 -10.32 -16.22 1.65
N LEU A 36 -9.98 -15.63 0.49
CA LEU A 36 -10.40 -16.14 -0.81
C LEU A 36 -9.85 -17.55 -1.05
N TYR A 37 -8.55 -17.76 -0.79
CA TYR A 37 -7.95 -19.08 -0.88
C TYR A 37 -8.51 -20.04 0.17
N ALA A 38 -8.71 -19.58 1.42
CA ALA A 38 -9.27 -20.41 2.48
C ALA A 38 -10.67 -20.94 2.10
N ALA A 39 -11.53 -20.11 1.50
CA ALA A 39 -12.83 -20.52 1.00
C ALA A 39 -12.72 -21.58 -0.13
N ILE A 40 -11.77 -21.40 -1.05
CA ILE A 40 -11.52 -22.36 -2.14
C ILE A 40 -10.95 -23.68 -1.61
N ALA A 41 -10.00 -23.61 -0.68
CA ALA A 41 -9.37 -24.76 -0.04
C ALA A 41 -10.38 -25.56 0.77
N LEU A 42 -11.28 -24.89 1.50
CA LEU A 42 -12.37 -25.53 2.23
C LEU A 42 -13.33 -26.26 1.29
N LYS A 43 -13.69 -25.62 0.16
CA LYS A 43 -14.54 -26.24 -0.87
C LYS A 43 -13.88 -27.46 -1.51
N ARG A 44 -12.57 -27.43 -1.74
CA ARG A 44 -11.82 -28.49 -2.43
C ARG A 44 -11.19 -29.52 -1.48
N ARG A 45 -11.20 -29.28 -0.16
CA ARG A 45 -10.52 -30.10 0.88
C ARG A 45 -9.03 -30.35 0.63
N VAL A 46 -8.35 -29.47 -0.11
CA VAL A 46 -6.91 -29.56 -0.39
C VAL A 46 -6.25 -28.24 -0.03
N PHE A 47 -5.27 -28.29 0.88
CA PHE A 47 -4.50 -27.13 1.31
C PHE A 47 -3.06 -27.22 0.77
N SER A 48 -2.58 -26.16 0.14
CA SER A 48 -1.23 -26.03 -0.42
C SER A 48 -0.70 -24.63 -0.14
N VAL A 49 0.49 -24.57 0.46
CA VAL A 49 1.17 -23.32 0.80
C VAL A 49 1.56 -22.54 -0.45
N GLU A 50 2.03 -23.24 -1.49
CA GLU A 50 2.36 -22.66 -2.80
C GLU A 50 1.15 -21.92 -3.40
N ARG A 51 -0.02 -22.57 -3.40
CA ARG A 51 -1.23 -21.94 -3.93
C ARG A 51 -1.71 -20.77 -3.09
N LEU A 52 -1.59 -20.85 -1.77
CA LEU A 52 -1.93 -19.74 -0.88
C LEU A 52 -1.09 -18.50 -1.22
N LEU A 53 0.23 -18.70 -1.33
CA LEU A 53 1.20 -17.66 -1.67
C LEU A 53 0.92 -17.06 -3.04
N ASN A 54 0.72 -17.90 -4.06
CA ASN A 54 0.43 -17.45 -5.41
C ASN A 54 -0.90 -16.72 -5.52
N VAL A 55 -1.96 -17.19 -4.82
CA VAL A 55 -3.25 -16.50 -4.80
C VAL A 55 -3.13 -15.14 -4.12
N SER A 56 -2.40 -15.03 -3.02
CA SER A 56 -2.19 -13.73 -2.35
C SER A 56 -1.39 -12.75 -3.22
N THR A 57 -0.36 -13.21 -3.93
CA THR A 57 0.40 -12.36 -4.84
C THR A 57 -0.44 -11.93 -6.05
N LEU A 58 -1.17 -12.87 -6.67
CA LEU A 58 -2.05 -12.55 -7.79
C LEU A 58 -3.17 -11.60 -7.38
N SER A 59 -3.78 -11.80 -6.20
CA SER A 59 -4.84 -10.90 -5.71
C SER A 59 -4.28 -9.52 -5.39
N GLY A 60 -3.08 -9.43 -4.82
CA GLY A 60 -2.37 -8.16 -4.61
C GLY A 60 -2.09 -7.43 -5.93
N ILE A 61 -1.52 -8.11 -6.92
CA ILE A 61 -1.25 -7.53 -8.25
C ILE A 61 -2.55 -7.08 -8.92
N GLY A 62 -3.58 -7.94 -8.91
CA GLY A 62 -4.88 -7.63 -9.49
C GLY A 62 -5.54 -6.42 -8.83
N ALA A 63 -5.50 -6.34 -7.50
CA ALA A 63 -6.04 -5.19 -6.76
C ALA A 63 -5.23 -3.92 -7.02
N SER A 64 -3.90 -4.02 -7.12
CA SER A 64 -3.03 -2.90 -7.48
C SER A 64 -3.39 -2.32 -8.85
N ALA A 65 -3.53 -3.18 -9.87
CA ALA A 65 -3.92 -2.77 -11.20
C ALA A 65 -5.32 -2.13 -11.21
N ALA A 66 -6.30 -2.75 -10.54
CA ALA A 66 -7.66 -2.21 -10.43
C ALA A 66 -7.68 -0.85 -9.71
N GLY A 67 -6.93 -0.70 -8.62
CA GLY A 67 -6.80 0.54 -7.86
C GLY A 67 -6.12 1.65 -8.67
N GLY A 68 -5.10 1.32 -9.46
CA GLY A 68 -4.43 2.26 -10.35
C GLY A 68 -5.35 2.77 -11.45
N VAL A 69 -6.10 1.88 -12.11
CA VAL A 69 -7.09 2.25 -13.13
C VAL A 69 -8.21 3.12 -12.54
N ALA A 70 -8.72 2.74 -11.36
CA ALA A 70 -9.75 3.51 -10.66
C ALA A 70 -9.27 4.90 -10.23
N ALA A 71 -8.05 5.00 -9.69
CA ALA A 71 -7.46 6.29 -9.33
C ALA A 71 -7.23 7.16 -10.58
N TYR A 72 -6.75 6.56 -11.66
CA TYR A 72 -6.51 7.26 -12.91
C TYR A 72 -7.81 7.81 -13.52
N SER A 73 -8.89 7.03 -13.52
CA SER A 73 -10.19 7.48 -14.03
C SER A 73 -10.80 8.57 -13.14
N GLN A 74 -10.68 8.45 -11.81
CA GLN A 74 -11.10 9.49 -10.88
C GLN A 74 -10.31 10.79 -11.07
N ASN A 75 -8.99 10.70 -11.22
CA ASN A 75 -8.12 11.86 -11.41
C ASN A 75 -8.39 12.59 -12.73
N ARG A 76 -8.88 11.88 -13.77
CA ARG A 76 -9.33 12.52 -15.01
C ARG A 76 -10.53 13.43 -14.81
N LEU A 77 -11.48 13.00 -13.98
CA LEU A 77 -12.72 13.72 -13.70
C LEU A 77 -12.58 14.79 -12.62
N SER A 78 -11.47 14.81 -11.88
CA SER A 78 -11.23 15.73 -10.76
C SER A 78 -10.60 17.05 -11.20
N ASP A 79 -10.89 18.13 -10.48
CA ASP A 79 -10.30 19.45 -10.72
C ASP A 79 -8.82 19.53 -10.31
N PRO A 80 -8.00 20.38 -10.99
CA PRO A 80 -6.59 20.57 -10.64
C PRO A 80 -6.34 20.98 -9.19
N SER A 81 -7.19 21.86 -8.63
CA SER A 81 -7.05 22.36 -7.26
C SER A 81 -7.26 21.25 -6.23
N THR A 82 -8.23 20.37 -6.46
CA THR A 82 -8.52 19.23 -5.58
C THR A 82 -7.41 18.18 -5.62
N LEU A 83 -6.84 17.92 -6.81
CA LEU A 83 -5.69 17.03 -6.96
C LEU A 83 -4.45 17.54 -6.21
N ARG A 84 -4.20 18.85 -6.28
CA ARG A 84 -3.07 19.47 -5.58
C ARG A 84 -3.24 19.43 -4.06
N GLN A 85 -4.44 19.74 -3.56
CA GLN A 85 -4.74 19.63 -2.13
C GLN A 85 -4.57 18.19 -1.64
N ARG A 86 -5.13 17.22 -2.37
CA ARG A 86 -5.02 15.79 -2.05
C ARG A 86 -3.56 15.33 -2.07
N ARG A 87 -2.75 15.78 -3.02
CA ARG A 87 -1.31 15.49 -3.04
C ARG A 87 -0.61 16.04 -1.81
N MET A 88 -0.87 17.30 -1.43
CA MET A 88 -0.24 17.90 -0.26
C MET A 88 -0.60 17.10 1.01
N GLU A 89 -1.87 16.74 1.19
CA GLU A 89 -2.31 15.90 2.29
C GLU A 89 -1.58 14.55 2.32
N LEU A 90 -1.47 13.88 1.17
CA LEU A 90 -0.77 12.60 1.06
C LEU A 90 0.75 12.71 1.30
N VAL A 91 1.37 13.84 0.92
CA VAL A 91 2.81 14.06 1.13
C VAL A 91 3.12 14.35 2.60
N TYR A 92 2.24 15.07 3.30
CA TYR A 92 2.45 15.51 4.68
C TYR A 92 1.85 14.56 5.74
N SER A 93 1.09 13.54 5.33
CA SER A 93 0.56 12.56 6.28
C SER A 93 1.65 11.65 6.84
N ALA A 94 2.04 11.86 8.10
CA ALA A 94 3.00 11.01 8.81
C ALA A 94 2.50 9.56 8.95
N ASN A 95 1.21 9.39 9.24
CA ASN A 95 0.53 8.10 9.30
C ASN A 95 0.75 7.27 8.03
N GLN A 96 0.59 7.90 6.87
CA GLN A 96 0.72 7.23 5.58
C GLN A 96 2.17 6.81 5.26
N ARG A 97 3.16 7.56 5.74
CA ARG A 97 4.57 7.15 5.60
C ARG A 97 4.87 5.94 6.47
N ARG A 98 4.40 5.93 7.72
CA ARG A 98 4.56 4.80 8.64
C ARG A 98 3.90 3.52 8.11
N GLU A 99 2.70 3.61 7.52
CA GLU A 99 2.05 2.47 6.87
C GLU A 99 2.93 1.84 5.77
N ASP A 100 3.58 2.65 4.94
CA ASP A 100 4.49 2.17 3.88
C ASP A 100 5.79 1.59 4.48
N ASP A 101 6.33 2.19 5.55
CA ASP A 101 7.51 1.70 6.24
C ASP A 101 7.27 0.31 6.86
N PHE A 102 6.16 0.12 7.57
CA PHE A 102 5.81 -1.20 8.11
C PHE A 102 5.56 -2.22 6.99
N GLY A 103 4.91 -1.82 5.90
CA GLY A 103 4.75 -2.67 4.72
C GLY A 103 6.09 -3.10 4.12
N THR A 104 7.03 -2.19 3.93
CA THR A 104 8.35 -2.52 3.37
C THR A 104 9.18 -3.41 4.30
N ILE A 105 9.21 -3.12 5.60
CA ILE A 105 9.86 -3.98 6.60
C ILE A 105 9.24 -5.38 6.58
N GLY A 106 7.91 -5.45 6.59
CA GLY A 106 7.19 -6.72 6.49
C GLY A 106 7.53 -7.48 5.22
N ALA A 107 7.64 -6.80 4.08
CA ALA A 107 8.01 -7.40 2.80
C ALA A 107 9.41 -8.02 2.84
N ILE A 108 10.40 -7.30 3.38
CA ILE A 108 11.78 -7.79 3.51
C ILE A 108 11.82 -9.01 4.43
N LEU A 109 11.15 -8.92 5.58
CA LEU A 109 11.06 -10.05 6.52
C LEU A 109 10.40 -11.26 5.87
N GLY A 110 9.28 -11.06 5.16
CA GLY A 110 8.57 -12.12 4.47
C GLY A 110 9.40 -12.77 3.36
N LEU A 111 10.13 -11.97 2.58
CA LEU A 111 11.00 -12.44 1.50
C LEU A 111 12.13 -13.35 2.00
N VAL A 112 12.60 -13.15 3.24
CA VAL A 112 13.66 -13.99 3.85
C VAL A 112 13.06 -15.15 4.64
N LEU A 113 12.00 -14.91 5.40
CA LEU A 113 11.48 -15.87 6.37
C LEU A 113 10.66 -16.98 5.71
N PHE A 114 9.88 -16.68 4.66
CA PHE A 114 9.12 -17.71 3.95
C PHE A 114 10.00 -18.75 3.26
N PRO A 115 11.03 -18.40 2.47
CA PRO A 115 11.91 -19.41 1.90
C PRO A 115 12.70 -20.15 2.99
N ALA A 116 13.09 -19.50 4.09
CA ALA A 116 13.78 -20.16 5.19
C ALA A 116 12.91 -21.23 5.88
N VAL A 117 11.61 -20.96 6.06
CA VAL A 117 10.69 -21.86 6.78
C VAL A 117 10.05 -22.91 5.87
N PHE A 118 9.74 -22.54 4.62
CA PHE A 118 8.93 -23.37 3.71
C PHE A 118 9.69 -23.85 2.48
N TYR A 119 11.04 -23.88 2.52
CA TYR A 119 11.90 -24.29 1.41
C TYR A 119 11.50 -25.62 0.73
N THR A 120 10.95 -26.57 1.48
CA THR A 120 10.53 -27.89 0.98
C THR A 120 9.09 -27.95 0.46
N ARG A 121 8.31 -26.87 0.60
CA ARG A 121 6.87 -26.87 0.32
C ARG A 121 6.46 -26.15 -0.96
N ALA A 122 7.35 -25.36 -1.56
CA ALA A 122 7.09 -24.57 -2.76
C ALA A 122 8.40 -24.18 -3.44
N GLY A 123 8.34 -23.70 -4.69
CA GLY A 123 9.51 -23.16 -5.38
C GLY A 123 10.04 -21.89 -4.70
N LEU A 124 11.36 -21.65 -4.81
CA LEU A 124 12.01 -20.48 -4.21
C LEU A 124 11.41 -19.15 -4.70
N LEU A 125 10.99 -19.09 -5.98
CA LEU A 125 10.35 -17.90 -6.54
C LEU A 125 8.96 -17.66 -5.93
N ASP A 126 8.14 -18.69 -5.78
CA ASP A 126 6.82 -18.57 -5.16
C ASP A 126 6.93 -18.18 -3.68
N LEU A 127 7.94 -18.72 -2.98
CA LEU A 127 8.21 -18.41 -1.57
C LEU A 127 8.70 -16.97 -1.36
N THR A 128 9.57 -16.48 -2.22
CA THR A 128 10.09 -15.11 -2.11
C THR A 128 9.05 -14.08 -2.53
N LEU A 129 8.36 -14.29 -3.67
CA LEU A 129 7.31 -13.39 -4.15
C LEU A 129 6.08 -13.41 -3.25
N GLY A 130 5.62 -14.61 -2.85
CA GLY A 130 4.51 -14.78 -1.92
C GLY A 130 4.82 -14.35 -0.50
N GLY A 131 6.03 -14.65 -0.03
CA GLY A 131 6.48 -14.20 1.28
C GLY A 131 6.59 -12.69 1.35
N GLY A 132 7.15 -12.06 0.32
CA GLY A 132 7.22 -10.61 0.20
C GLY A 132 5.84 -9.95 0.12
N SER A 133 4.89 -10.53 -0.63
CA SER A 133 3.54 -9.99 -0.76
C SER A 133 2.74 -10.09 0.54
N LEU A 134 2.78 -11.24 1.22
CA LEU A 134 2.14 -11.43 2.52
C LEU A 134 2.81 -10.63 3.63
N GLY A 135 4.14 -10.56 3.61
CA GLY A 135 4.91 -9.73 4.52
C GLY A 135 4.52 -8.26 4.38
N TYR A 136 4.42 -7.77 3.15
CA TYR A 136 3.96 -6.41 2.87
C TYR A 136 2.54 -6.18 3.38
N ALA A 137 1.61 -7.08 3.06
CA ALA A 137 0.22 -6.99 3.49
C ALA A 137 0.10 -6.98 5.02
N GLY A 138 0.83 -7.86 5.70
CA GLY A 138 0.87 -7.95 7.15
C GLY A 138 1.36 -6.65 7.79
N GLY A 139 2.53 -6.15 7.36
CA GLY A 139 3.10 -4.90 7.87
C GLY A 139 2.23 -3.67 7.56
N TYR A 140 1.67 -3.59 6.36
CA TYR A 140 0.76 -2.50 6.00
C TYR A 140 -0.49 -2.48 6.91
N PHE A 141 -1.02 -3.66 7.25
CA PHE A 141 -2.25 -3.76 8.04
C PHE A 141 -2.02 -3.61 9.55
N THR A 142 -0.85 -3.96 10.09
CA THR A 142 -0.57 -3.82 11.52
C THR A 142 -0.70 -2.37 11.98
N HIS A 143 -0.18 -1.41 11.21
CA HIS A 143 -0.31 0.01 11.51
C HIS A 143 -1.78 0.47 11.46
N ARG A 144 -2.53 -0.02 10.45
CA ARG A 144 -3.94 0.34 10.30
C ARG A 144 -4.81 -0.20 11.42
N VAL A 145 -4.53 -1.41 11.91
CA VAL A 145 -5.19 -2.00 13.07
C VAL A 145 -4.80 -1.27 14.35
N GLN A 146 -3.54 -0.88 14.53
CA GLN A 146 -3.10 -0.09 15.69
C GLN A 146 -3.79 1.28 15.75
N ASN A 147 -3.96 1.94 14.60
CA ASN A 147 -4.72 3.19 14.50
C ASN A 147 -6.22 3.01 14.79
N LEU A 148 -6.82 1.89 14.37
CA LEU A 148 -8.23 1.58 14.70
C LEU A 148 -8.44 1.21 16.16
N LEU A 149 -7.46 0.58 16.79
CA LEU A 149 -7.51 0.17 18.20
C LEU A 149 -7.17 1.31 19.18
N GLY A 150 -6.92 2.53 18.69
CA GLY A 150 -6.59 3.68 19.52
C GLY A 150 -5.22 3.60 20.20
N ASN A 151 -4.40 2.61 19.84
CA ASN A 151 -3.04 2.42 20.33
C ASN A 151 -2.01 3.19 19.50
N SER A 152 -2.44 4.24 18.81
CA SER A 152 -1.56 5.14 18.08
C SER A 152 -0.51 5.67 19.04
N ALA A 153 0.69 5.08 19.00
CA ALA A 153 1.95 5.64 19.50
C ALA A 153 2.35 6.92 18.71
N ASP A 154 1.37 7.56 18.07
CA ASP A 154 1.44 8.78 17.30
C ASP A 154 1.03 9.95 18.21
N LYS A 155 1.80 10.12 19.28
CA LYS A 155 2.22 11.48 19.63
C LYS A 155 3.39 11.81 18.70
N VAL A 156 3.10 12.09 17.44
CA VAL A 156 4.09 12.81 16.63
C VAL A 156 4.22 14.17 17.32
N PRO A 157 5.40 14.55 17.84
CA PRO A 157 5.61 15.92 18.30
C PRO A 157 5.24 16.80 17.12
N GLU A 158 4.27 17.67 17.34
CA GLU A 158 3.97 18.77 16.42
C GLU A 158 5.32 19.39 16.01
N PRO A 159 5.55 19.69 14.72
CA PRO A 159 6.79 20.35 14.36
C PRO A 159 6.92 21.59 15.25
N GLU A 160 7.91 21.59 16.15
CA GLU A 160 8.26 22.76 16.92
C GLU A 160 8.65 23.82 15.89
N VAL A 161 7.70 24.69 15.56
CA VAL A 161 7.99 25.96 14.93
C VAL A 161 8.92 26.65 15.92
N PRO A 162 10.19 26.92 15.57
CA PRO A 162 11.08 27.62 16.47
C PRO A 162 10.39 28.94 16.87
N ALA A 163 10.14 29.13 18.16
CA ALA A 163 9.51 30.35 18.66
C ALA A 163 10.31 31.62 18.28
N ASP A 164 11.57 31.44 17.88
CA ASP A 164 12.51 32.45 17.40
C ASP A 164 12.61 32.54 15.86
N ASP A 165 11.57 32.23 15.07
CA ASP A 165 11.60 32.60 13.64
C ASP A 165 11.39 34.12 13.48
N PRO A 166 12.44 34.91 13.15
CA PRO A 166 12.34 36.37 12.99
C PRO A 166 11.43 36.78 11.82
N ARG A 167 10.96 35.85 10.99
CA ARG A 167 10.01 36.10 9.90
C ARG A 167 8.57 36.28 10.37
N LEU A 168 8.23 35.78 11.57
CA LEU A 168 6.88 35.89 12.14
C LEU A 168 6.68 37.15 13.00
N GLN A 169 7.78 37.79 13.44
CA GLN A 169 7.74 39.05 14.19
C GLN A 169 7.64 40.31 13.30
N ARG A 170 7.64 40.15 11.97
CA ARG A 170 7.42 41.24 11.01
C ARG A 170 6.00 41.21 10.41
N ARG A 171 4.99 41.17 11.27
CA ARG A 171 3.61 41.51 10.88
C ARG A 171 3.03 42.48 11.87
#